data_AF-A0A955BDJ6-F1
#
_entry.id   AF-A0A955BDJ6-F1
#
_cell.length_a   1.000
_cell.length_b   1.000
_cell.length_c   1.000
_cell.angle_alpha   90.00
_cell.angle_beta   90.00
_cell.angle_gamma   90.00
#
_symmetry.space_group_name_H-M   'P 1'
#
loop_
_entity.id
_entity.type
_entity.pdbx_description
1 polymer ?
#
loop_
_entity_poly.entity_id
_entity_poly.type
_entity_poly.pdbx_seq_one_letter_code
_entity_poly.pdbx_strand_id
1 'polypeptide(L)' 'MNANIPNPAATPAIQHPGESTSNEIRRRLQAVEPKALRTFTPSLAVLAKSAGSYHWTPEGR' A
#
# COMPACT_ATOMS: atom_id res chain seq x y z
N MET A 1 23.68 -25.84 1.92
CA MET A 1 23.55 -25.05 0.68
C MET A 1 22.11 -24.53 0.62
N ASN A 2 21.83 -23.36 1.18
CA ASN A 2 20.50 -22.74 1.13
C ASN A 2 20.48 -21.75 -0.05
N ALA A 3 19.86 -22.15 -1.15
CA ALA A 3 19.66 -21.26 -2.28
C ALA A 3 18.74 -20.11 -1.84
N ASN A 4 19.29 -18.90 -1.77
CA ASN A 4 18.51 -17.66 -1.75
C ASN A 4 17.84 -17.54 -3.11
N ILE A 5 16.65 -18.13 -3.28
CA ILE A 5 15.86 -17.97 -4.51
C ILE A 5 15.32 -16.53 -4.48
N PRO A 6 15.77 -15.63 -5.36
CA PRO A 6 15.17 -14.32 -5.47
C PRO A 6 13.72 -14.50 -5.92
N ASN A 7 12.77 -13.99 -5.13
CA ASN A 7 11.35 -13.99 -5.48
C ASN A 7 11.14 -13.12 -6.74
N PRO A 8 10.83 -13.69 -7.91
CA PRO A 8 10.84 -12.97 -9.17
C PRO A 8 9.60 -12.09 -9.41
N ALA A 9 8.66 -11.98 -8.46
CA ALA A 9 7.34 -11.41 -8.70
C ALA A 9 6.86 -10.36 -7.68
N ALA A 10 7.76 -9.74 -6.90
CA ALA A 10 7.36 -8.61 -6.06
C ALA A 10 7.21 -7.34 -6.92
N THR A 11 6.05 -7.15 -7.55
CA THR A 11 5.70 -5.87 -8.19
C THR A 11 5.91 -4.75 -7.15
N PRO A 12 6.60 -3.65 -7.44
CA PRO A 12 6.79 -2.59 -6.46
C PRO A 12 5.45 -2.00 -6.03
N ALA A 13 5.34 -1.62 -4.75
CA ALA A 13 4.15 -0.96 -4.23
C ALA A 13 3.95 0.40 -4.88
N ILE A 14 2.71 0.71 -5.25
CA ILE A 14 2.34 2.01 -5.83
C ILE A 14 2.81 3.16 -4.94
N GLN A 15 3.47 4.14 -5.56
CA GLN A 15 3.99 5.34 -4.92
C GLN A 15 3.29 6.55 -5.49
N HIS A 16 2.85 7.46 -4.62
CA HIS A 16 2.30 8.76 -5.01
C HIS A 16 3.21 9.89 -4.49
N PRO A 17 3.52 10.91 -5.31
CA PRO A 17 4.35 12.04 -4.88
C PRO A 17 3.76 12.78 -3.69
N GLY A 18 4.57 13.06 -2.67
CA GLY A 18 4.15 13.78 -1.47
C GLY A 18 3.35 12.96 -0.44
N GLU A 19 3.19 11.65 -0.66
CA GLU A 19 2.43 10.75 0.22
C GLU A 19 3.31 9.81 1.04
N SER A 20 4.30 10.35 1.78
CA SER A 20 5.32 9.53 2.47
C SER A 20 4.73 8.48 3.42
N THR A 21 3.71 8.84 4.21
CA THR A 21 3.11 7.94 5.20
C THR A 21 2.22 6.90 4.51
N SER A 22 1.40 7.32 3.55
CA SER A 22 0.57 6.39 2.79
C SER A 22 1.42 5.42 1.94
N ASN A 23 2.51 5.90 1.35
CA ASN A 23 3.48 5.09 0.61
C ASN A 23 4.12 3.99 1.48
N GLU A 24 4.49 4.33 2.72
CA GLU A 24 5.01 3.38 3.71
C GLU A 24 3.99 2.29 4.03
N ILE A 25 2.74 2.68 4.29
CA ILE A 25 1.65 1.76 4.61
C ILE A 25 1.40 0.79 3.44
N ARG A 26 1.34 1.28 2.20
CA ARG A 26 1.18 0.40 1.03
C ARG A 26 2.34 -0.58 0.86
N ARG A 27 3.58 -0.13 1.11
CA ARG A 27 4.75 -1.01 1.05
C ARG A 27 4.66 -2.13 2.08
N ARG A 28 4.25 -1.82 3.32
CA ARG A 28 4.06 -2.82 4.39
C ARG A 28 2.93 -3.78 4.06
N LEU A 29 1.77 -3.27 3.68
CA LEU A 29 0.60 -4.05 3.28
C LEU A 29 0.97 -5.04 2.18
N GLN A 30 1.74 -4.57 1.20
CA GLN A 30 2.16 -5.42 0.10
C GLN A 30 3.07 -6.58 0.52
N ALA A 31 3.89 -6.38 1.55
CA ALA A 31 4.80 -7.40 2.07
C ALA A 31 4.08 -8.49 2.89
N VAL A 32 2.95 -8.16 3.53
CA VAL A 32 2.26 -9.07 4.46
C VAL A 32 1.01 -9.72 3.89
N GLU A 33 0.29 -9.07 2.97
CA GLU A 33 -0.97 -9.61 2.43
C GLU A 33 -0.77 -10.37 1.11
N PRO A 34 -1.35 -11.56 0.91
CA PRO A 34 -1.38 -12.21 -0.41
C PRO A 34 -2.19 -11.41 -1.44
N LYS A 35 -1.74 -11.37 -2.70
CA LYS A 35 -2.45 -10.68 -3.81
C LYS A 35 -3.90 -11.18 -3.99
N ALA A 36 -4.15 -12.47 -3.78
CA ALA A 36 -5.46 -13.09 -3.94
C ALA A 36 -6.51 -12.59 -2.92
N LEU A 37 -6.08 -11.98 -1.81
CA LEU A 37 -6.98 -11.46 -0.78
C LEU A 37 -7.28 -9.96 -0.95
N ARG A 38 -6.70 -9.29 -1.94
CA ARG A 38 -6.82 -7.84 -2.10
C ARG A 38 -7.94 -7.50 -3.07
N THR A 39 -8.85 -6.63 -2.66
CA THR A 39 -9.73 -5.92 -3.58
C THR A 39 -8.89 -5.00 -4.46
N PHE A 40 -9.02 -5.14 -5.79
CA PHE A 40 -8.32 -4.26 -6.71
C PHE A 40 -8.85 -2.83 -6.58
N THR A 41 -8.02 -1.93 -6.06
CA THR A 41 -8.27 -0.49 -5.95
C THR A 41 -7.10 0.24 -6.59
N PRO A 42 -7.27 0.90 -7.76
CA PRO A 42 -6.15 1.44 -8.52
C PRO A 42 -5.25 2.43 -7.75
N SER A 43 -5.84 3.25 -6.87
CA SER A 43 -5.09 4.22 -6.07
C SER A 43 -4.51 3.67 -4.78
N LEU A 44 -5.08 2.58 -4.24
CA LEU A 44 -4.85 2.12 -2.87
C LEU A 44 -4.85 3.30 -1.87
N ALA A 45 -5.94 4.08 -1.89
CA ALA A 45 -6.10 5.24 -1.01
C ALA A 45 -6.02 4.80 0.46
N VAL A 46 -5.23 5.54 1.24
CA VAL A 46 -5.06 5.30 2.68
C VAL A 46 -5.85 6.38 3.41
N LEU A 47 -6.81 5.97 4.25
CA LEU A 47 -7.67 6.87 5.00
C LEU A 47 -7.26 6.86 6.47
N ALA A 48 -6.90 8.03 7.02
CA ALA A 48 -6.55 8.20 8.42
C ALA A 48 -7.76 8.60 9.28
N LYS A 49 -8.73 9.30 8.70
CA LYS A 49 -9.93 9.79 9.38
C LYS A 49 -11.09 9.91 8.40
N SER A 50 -12.31 9.80 8.92
CA SER A 50 -13.56 10.06 8.19
C SER A 50 -14.53 10.87 9.05
N ALA A 51 -15.38 11.69 8.42
CA ALA A 51 -16.48 12.40 9.06
C ALA A 51 -17.58 12.67 8.02
N GLY A 52 -18.71 11.96 8.16
CA GLY A 52 -19.74 11.94 7.11
C GLY A 52 -19.15 11.45 5.79
N SER A 53 -19.39 12.20 4.71
CA SER A 53 -18.88 11.91 3.37
C SER A 53 -17.44 12.41 3.13
N TYR A 54 -16.77 12.95 4.15
CA TYR A 54 -15.40 13.44 4.05
C TYR A 54 -14.41 12.41 4.59
N HIS A 55 -13.29 12.25 3.88
CA HIS A 55 -12.19 11.38 4.25
C HIS A 55 -10.89 12.16 4.19
N TRP A 56 -9.98 11.88 5.12
CA TRP A 56 -8.66 12.49 5.15
C TRP A 56 -7.58 11.44 5.02
N THR A 57 -6.59 11.70 4.16
CA THR A 57 -5.37 10.87 4.10
C THR A 57 -4.44 11.17 5.28
N PRO A 58 -3.47 10.30 5.60
CA PRO A 58 -2.40 10.61 6.57
C PRO A 58 -1.66 11.93 6.31
N GLU A 59 -1.62 12.38 5.06
CA GLU A 59 -1.03 13.64 4.65
C GLU A 59 -1.92 14.88 4.89
N GLY A 60 -3.14 14.68 5.40
CA GLY A 60 -4.08 15.77 5.71
C GLY A 60 -4.85 16.30 4.50
N ARG A 61 -4.88 15.55 3.40
CA ARG A 61 -5.71 15.85 2.21
C ARG A 61 -7.12 15.33 2.39
#